data_AF-A0A1V5SJR4-F1
#
_entry.id   AF-A0A1V5SJR4-F1
#
_cell.length_a   1.000
_cell.length_b   1.000
_cell.length_c   1.000
_cell.angle_alpha   90.00
_cell.angle_beta   90.00
_cell.angle_gamma   90.00
#
_symmetry.space_group_name_H-M   'P 1'
#
loop_
_entity.id
_entity.type
_entity.pdbx_description
1 polymer ?
#
loop_
_entity_poly.entity_id
_entity_poly.type
_entity_poly.pdbx_seq_one_letter_code
_entity_poly.pdbx_strand_id
1 'polypeptide(L)'
;MRGKKKLQNQVVLYIILGLSISILIAIMTCCEGTIGTSCTDNTKFCAIIKELAPSAVQPALEDCPTSLTICDGDQIELYWKADASLTSNVHITGPGGESFDFPISEGHATVTPRTSGDWKVEFTGGGCTFNKSINVRVIKGEEPYTIVANGNIDIGFFCDINPKSVSRNLIVAAIRSAQCAGVSEYWENWGCKKSNWDGSKPIYFNITSDDGSANFTPLAGRWRFDPSGLGGTYTYSAKSACFLATIRCEKSDIYPTPTPTPWPTRKP
;
A
#
# COMPACT_ATOMS: atom_id res chain seq x y z
N MET A 1 -51.22 48.89 -47.19
CA MET A 1 -50.62 47.55 -46.99
C MET A 1 -49.10 47.59 -46.72
N ARG A 2 -48.60 48.43 -45.78
CA ARG A 2 -47.15 48.51 -45.43
C ARG A 2 -46.83 48.07 -43.99
N GLY A 3 -47.81 48.06 -43.08
CA GLY A 3 -47.62 47.66 -41.67
C GLY A 3 -47.52 46.15 -41.43
N LYS A 4 -48.31 45.34 -42.14
CA LYS A 4 -48.32 43.86 -41.96
C LYS A 4 -46.99 43.19 -42.34
N LYS A 5 -46.31 43.64 -43.40
CA LYS A 5 -44.99 43.10 -43.81
C LYS A 5 -43.87 43.43 -42.81
N LYS A 6 -43.91 44.59 -42.14
CA LYS A 6 -42.93 44.96 -41.12
C LYS A 6 -43.05 44.10 -39.86
N LEU A 7 -44.29 43.82 -39.43
CA LEU A 7 -44.55 42.99 -38.25
C LEU A 7 -44.14 41.52 -38.48
N GLN A 8 -44.45 40.97 -39.66
CA GLN A 8 -44.07 39.60 -40.03
C GLN A 8 -42.55 39.42 -40.08
N ASN A 9 -41.82 40.39 -40.66
CA ASN A 9 -40.36 40.34 -40.70
C ASN A 9 -39.73 40.48 -39.31
N GLN A 10 -40.33 41.26 -38.40
CA GLN A 10 -39.86 41.35 -37.01
C GLN A 10 -40.07 40.05 -36.25
N VAL A 11 -41.22 39.38 -36.40
CA VAL A 11 -41.50 38.09 -35.74
C VAL A 11 -40.54 37.00 -36.23
N VAL A 12 -40.27 36.94 -37.55
CA VAL A 12 -39.29 36.00 -38.11
C VAL A 12 -37.89 36.30 -37.59
N LEU A 13 -37.52 37.58 -37.46
CA LEU A 13 -36.22 37.96 -36.90
C LEU A 13 -36.07 37.51 -35.44
N TYR A 14 -37.12 37.66 -34.62
CA TYR A 14 -37.10 37.22 -33.22
C TYR A 14 -37.07 35.69 -33.08
N ILE A 15 -37.69 34.94 -33.99
CA ILE A 15 -37.61 33.47 -34.01
C ILE A 15 -36.19 33.02 -34.39
N ILE A 16 -35.58 33.65 -35.39
CA ILE A 16 -34.20 33.34 -35.79
C ILE A 16 -33.22 33.71 -34.67
N LEU A 17 -33.42 34.86 -34.00
CA LEU A 17 -32.61 35.26 -32.84
C LEU A 17 -32.78 34.29 -31.67
N GLY A 18 -34.01 33.84 -31.40
CA GLY A 18 -34.28 32.87 -30.33
C GLY A 18 -33.64 31.52 -30.61
N LEU A 19 -33.70 31.03 -31.85
CA LEU A 19 -33.03 29.80 -32.28
C LEU A 19 -31.50 29.94 -32.25
N SER A 20 -30.96 31.06 -32.71
CA SER A 20 -29.51 31.28 -32.70
C SER A 20 -28.97 31.44 -31.27
N ILE A 21 -29.71 32.07 -30.36
CA ILE A 21 -29.35 32.14 -28.93
C ILE A 21 -29.48 30.77 -28.26
N SER A 22 -30.51 29.98 -28.60
CA SER A 22 -30.67 28.60 -28.07
C SER A 22 -29.54 27.68 -28.55
N ILE A 23 -29.13 27.81 -29.81
CA ILE A 23 -27.97 27.12 -30.37
C ILE A 23 -26.67 27.63 -29.72
N LEU A 24 -26.53 28.94 -29.49
CA LEU A 24 -25.36 29.51 -28.81
C LEU A 24 -25.26 29.07 -27.34
N ILE A 25 -26.38 28.95 -26.62
CA ILE A 25 -26.44 28.43 -25.25
C ILE A 25 -26.12 26.92 -25.24
N ALA A 26 -26.61 26.15 -26.22
CA ALA A 26 -26.24 24.74 -26.38
C ALA A 26 -24.75 24.54 -26.73
N ILE A 27 -24.15 25.48 -27.48
CA ILE A 27 -22.71 25.47 -27.80
C ILE A 27 -21.87 26.00 -26.61
N MET A 28 -22.38 26.95 -25.82
CA MET A 28 -21.72 27.44 -24.60
C MET A 28 -21.81 26.45 -23.43
N THR A 29 -22.80 25.55 -23.39
CA THR A 29 -22.73 24.34 -22.55
C THR A 29 -21.84 23.24 -23.14
N CYS A 30 -21.28 23.45 -24.34
CA CYS A 30 -20.36 22.51 -25.01
C CYS A 30 -18.94 23.06 -25.20
N CYS A 31 -18.58 24.18 -24.57
CA CYS A 31 -17.21 24.70 -24.63
C CYS A 31 -16.71 25.11 -23.25
N GLU A 32 -16.58 24.13 -22.36
CA GLU A 32 -15.39 23.94 -21.53
C GLU A 32 -15.34 22.45 -21.13
N GLY A 33 -14.37 21.74 -21.72
CA GLY A 33 -14.28 20.29 -21.66
C GLY A 33 -14.65 19.68 -23.00
N THR A 34 -13.74 18.88 -23.53
CA THR A 34 -14.06 17.79 -24.47
C THR A 34 -15.42 17.17 -24.12
N ILE A 35 -16.14 16.58 -25.08
CA ILE A 35 -17.17 15.56 -24.76
C ILE A 35 -16.40 14.40 -24.13
N GLY A 36 -16.04 14.61 -22.87
CA GLY A 36 -15.08 13.83 -22.14
C GLY A 36 -15.85 12.65 -21.64
N THR A 37 -15.44 11.47 -22.08
CA THR A 37 -15.73 10.22 -21.39
C THR A 37 -15.64 10.51 -19.89
N SER A 38 -16.74 10.42 -19.15
CA SER A 38 -16.69 10.63 -17.69
C SER A 38 -15.93 9.44 -17.10
N CYS A 39 -14.63 9.61 -16.91
CA CYS A 39 -13.76 8.57 -16.39
C CYS A 39 -14.07 8.37 -14.90
N THR A 40 -14.71 7.25 -14.56
CA THR A 40 -14.90 6.84 -13.16
C THR A 40 -13.77 5.88 -12.78
N ASP A 41 -13.05 6.17 -11.70
CA ASP A 41 -11.95 5.33 -11.25
C ASP A 41 -12.45 4.16 -10.39
N ASN A 42 -12.66 3.02 -11.02
CA ASN A 42 -12.92 1.74 -10.34
C ASN A 42 -11.68 0.82 -10.34
N THR A 43 -10.50 1.37 -10.62
CA THR A 43 -9.28 0.58 -10.75
C THR A 43 -8.72 0.20 -9.38
N LYS A 44 -8.12 -0.99 -9.30
CA LYS A 44 -7.46 -1.48 -8.09
C LYS A 44 -6.06 -1.98 -8.40
N PHE A 45 -5.16 -1.74 -7.46
CA PHE A 45 -3.79 -2.24 -7.48
C PHE A 45 -3.29 -2.47 -6.06
N CYS A 46 -2.66 -3.60 -5.82
CA CYS A 46 -2.14 -3.95 -4.52
C CYS A 46 -1.09 -5.06 -4.62
N ALA A 47 -0.46 -5.42 -3.50
CA ALA A 47 0.37 -6.62 -3.45
C ALA A 47 0.28 -7.37 -2.12
N ILE A 48 0.61 -8.66 -2.16
CA ILE A 48 0.63 -9.55 -1.00
C ILE A 48 1.92 -10.36 -1.02
N ILE A 49 2.48 -10.68 0.15
CA ILE A 49 3.57 -11.66 0.27
C ILE A 49 3.13 -12.98 -0.39
N LYS A 50 3.92 -13.52 -1.32
CA LYS A 50 3.54 -14.65 -2.19
C LYS A 50 2.97 -15.86 -1.42
N GLU A 51 3.55 -16.19 -0.28
CA GLU A 51 3.12 -17.34 0.55
C GLU A 51 1.72 -17.19 1.17
N LEU A 52 1.20 -15.97 1.21
CA LEU A 52 -0.12 -15.62 1.76
C LEU A 52 -1.08 -15.13 0.68
N ALA A 53 -0.62 -15.09 -0.57
CA ALA A 53 -1.35 -14.58 -1.72
C ALA A 53 -2.37 -15.64 -2.19
N PRO A 54 -3.68 -15.34 -2.24
CA PRO A 54 -4.67 -16.28 -2.73
C PRO A 54 -4.52 -16.50 -4.25
N SER A 55 -4.89 -17.67 -4.74
CA SER A 55 -4.80 -17.97 -6.18
C SER A 55 -5.76 -17.16 -7.06
N ALA A 56 -6.83 -16.60 -6.48
CA ALA A 56 -7.84 -15.81 -7.18
C ALA A 56 -7.66 -14.31 -6.93
N VAL A 57 -7.92 -13.49 -7.96
CA VAL A 57 -7.71 -12.03 -7.93
C VAL A 57 -8.72 -11.31 -7.04
N GLN A 58 -10.01 -11.63 -7.17
CA GLN A 58 -11.06 -10.92 -6.44
C GLN A 58 -10.90 -11.00 -4.90
N PRO A 59 -10.65 -12.17 -4.27
CA PRO A 59 -10.37 -12.24 -2.84
C PRO A 59 -9.09 -11.50 -2.42
N ALA A 60 -8.09 -11.43 -3.30
CA ALA A 60 -6.87 -10.68 -3.02
C ALA A 60 -7.20 -9.19 -2.87
N LEU A 61 -7.91 -8.62 -3.85
CA LEU A 61 -8.22 -7.18 -3.96
C LEU A 61 -9.19 -6.64 -2.89
N GLU A 62 -9.81 -7.50 -2.08
CA GLU A 62 -10.72 -7.10 -0.99
C GLU A 62 -9.99 -6.79 0.32
N ASP A 63 -8.85 -7.45 0.57
CA ASP A 63 -8.11 -7.37 1.83
C ASP A 63 -6.60 -7.30 1.57
N CYS A 64 -6.22 -6.40 0.66
CA CYS A 64 -4.86 -6.27 0.17
C CYS A 64 -4.18 -5.02 0.72
N PRO A 65 -2.95 -5.13 1.24
CA PRO A 65 -2.18 -3.96 1.64
C PRO A 65 -1.63 -3.20 0.43
N THR A 66 -1.40 -1.91 0.63
CA THR A 66 -0.74 -1.01 -0.35
C THR A 66 0.70 -0.68 0.04
N SER A 67 1.15 -1.17 1.19
CA SER A 67 2.54 -1.06 1.63
C SER A 67 3.01 -2.41 2.16
N LEU A 68 4.21 -2.80 1.73
CA LEU A 68 4.84 -4.05 2.12
C LEU A 68 6.24 -3.79 2.69
N THR A 69 6.62 -4.54 3.72
CA THR A 69 8.00 -4.60 4.22
C THR A 69 8.50 -6.03 4.07
N ILE A 70 9.47 -6.24 3.17
CA ILE A 70 9.93 -7.56 2.77
C ILE A 70 11.42 -7.72 2.98
N CYS A 71 11.89 -8.96 3.04
CA CYS A 71 13.31 -9.27 2.96
C CYS A 71 13.79 -9.30 1.52
N ASP A 72 15.06 -8.96 1.29
CA ASP A 72 15.66 -9.10 -0.02
C ASP A 72 15.60 -10.55 -0.50
N GLY A 73 14.97 -10.76 -1.67
CA GLY A 73 14.75 -12.08 -2.25
C GLY A 73 13.38 -12.68 -1.99
N ASP A 74 12.57 -12.06 -1.15
CA ASP A 74 11.17 -12.47 -1.01
C ASP A 74 10.40 -12.20 -2.30
N GLN A 75 9.45 -13.10 -2.57
CA GLN A 75 8.50 -12.95 -3.65
C GLN A 75 7.22 -12.28 -3.14
N ILE A 76 6.68 -11.38 -3.95
CA ILE A 76 5.36 -10.80 -3.76
C ILE A 76 4.49 -11.08 -4.98
N GLU A 77 3.18 -11.13 -4.76
CA GLU A 77 2.19 -11.17 -5.82
C GLU A 77 1.57 -9.78 -5.98
N LEU A 78 1.67 -9.21 -7.17
CA LEU A 78 0.94 -8.01 -7.57
C LEU A 78 -0.44 -8.41 -8.07
N TYR A 79 -1.47 -7.65 -7.71
CA TYR A 79 -2.84 -7.84 -8.21
C TYR A 79 -3.37 -6.55 -8.78
N TRP A 80 -4.09 -6.65 -9.89
CA TRP A 80 -4.74 -5.50 -10.52
C TRP A 80 -6.13 -5.84 -11.04
N LYS A 81 -6.95 -4.80 -11.12
CA LYS A 81 -8.25 -4.81 -11.80
C LYS A 81 -8.49 -3.45 -12.42
N ALA A 82 -8.60 -3.42 -13.73
CA ALA A 82 -8.98 -2.29 -14.54
C ALA A 82 -10.52 -2.24 -14.65
N ASP A 83 -11.05 -1.05 -14.89
CA ASP A 83 -12.46 -0.89 -15.24
C ASP A 83 -12.72 -1.47 -16.65
N ALA A 84 -13.92 -1.99 -16.90
CA ALA A 84 -14.29 -2.60 -18.18
C ALA A 84 -14.23 -1.61 -19.37
N SER A 85 -14.29 -0.30 -19.10
CA SER A 85 -14.13 0.75 -20.11
C SER A 85 -12.68 0.96 -20.57
N LEU A 86 -11.70 0.40 -19.85
CA LEU A 86 -10.28 0.49 -20.17
C LEU A 86 -9.89 -0.69 -21.07
N THR A 87 -9.54 -0.38 -22.32
CA THR A 87 -9.31 -1.38 -23.38
C THR A 87 -7.84 -1.59 -23.73
N SER A 88 -6.91 -0.87 -23.08
CA SER A 88 -5.47 -1.02 -23.34
C SER A 88 -4.81 -2.02 -22.39
N ASN A 89 -3.51 -2.26 -22.60
CA ASN A 89 -2.69 -3.06 -21.71
C ASN A 89 -2.49 -2.36 -20.36
N VAL A 90 -2.37 -3.15 -19.31
CA VAL A 90 -1.98 -2.70 -17.97
C VAL A 90 -0.46 -2.63 -17.91
N HIS A 91 0.08 -1.43 -17.64
CA HIS A 91 1.52 -1.20 -17.57
C HIS A 91 1.99 -1.11 -16.13
N ILE A 92 2.86 -2.02 -15.69
CA ILE A 92 3.40 -2.05 -14.33
C ILE A 92 4.89 -1.73 -14.37
N THR A 93 5.34 -0.81 -13.52
CA THR A 93 6.75 -0.43 -13.37
C THR A 93 7.23 -0.61 -11.94
N GLY A 94 8.47 -1.06 -11.79
CA GLY A 94 9.16 -1.24 -10.52
C GLY A 94 10.28 -0.22 -10.29
N PRO A 95 10.69 0.00 -9.03
CA PRO A 95 11.72 0.99 -8.68
C PRO A 95 13.13 0.59 -9.14
N GLY A 96 13.36 -0.66 -9.53
CA GLY A 96 14.62 -1.14 -10.11
C GLY A 96 14.71 -0.94 -11.63
N GLY A 97 13.71 -0.32 -12.25
CA GLY A 97 13.59 -0.18 -13.71
C GLY A 97 12.85 -1.34 -14.37
N GLU A 98 12.23 -2.23 -13.59
CA GLU A 98 11.36 -3.28 -14.11
C GLU A 98 10.14 -2.68 -14.82
N SER A 99 9.70 -3.31 -15.90
CA SER A 99 8.55 -2.86 -16.69
C SER A 99 7.86 -4.08 -17.30
N PHE A 100 6.54 -4.16 -17.12
CA PHE A 100 5.71 -5.28 -17.56
C PHE A 100 4.43 -4.75 -18.20
N ASP A 101 4.03 -5.34 -19.32
CA ASP A 101 2.78 -5.06 -20.00
C ASP A 101 1.88 -6.30 -20.01
N PHE A 102 0.66 -6.14 -19.54
CA PHE A 102 -0.32 -7.24 -19.48
C PHE A 102 -1.53 -6.93 -20.37
N PRO A 103 -1.90 -7.84 -21.31
CA PRO A 103 -3.05 -7.64 -22.20
C PRO A 103 -4.39 -8.00 -21.53
N ILE A 104 -4.45 -8.02 -20.20
CA ILE A 104 -5.61 -8.43 -19.42
C ILE A 104 -5.99 -7.33 -18.42
N SER A 105 -7.29 -7.02 -18.37
CA SER A 105 -7.85 -6.00 -17.48
C SER A 105 -7.84 -6.42 -16.01
N GLU A 106 -7.87 -7.71 -15.71
CA GLU A 106 -7.79 -8.25 -14.35
C GLU A 106 -6.74 -9.36 -14.32
N GLY A 107 -5.84 -9.33 -13.33
CA GLY A 107 -4.75 -10.31 -13.27
C GLY A 107 -3.88 -10.21 -12.03
N HIS A 108 -2.88 -11.08 -12.00
CA HIS A 108 -1.83 -11.08 -11.00
C HIS A 108 -0.48 -11.46 -11.61
N ALA A 109 0.61 -11.04 -10.96
CA ALA A 109 1.96 -11.37 -11.37
C ALA A 109 2.90 -11.49 -10.16
N THR A 110 3.75 -12.52 -10.18
CA THR A 110 4.75 -12.74 -9.15
C THR A 110 6.03 -11.99 -9.51
N VAL A 111 6.56 -11.19 -8.58
CA VAL A 111 7.81 -10.46 -8.74
C VAL A 111 8.73 -10.65 -7.53
N THR A 112 10.01 -10.34 -7.69
CA THR A 112 11.02 -10.41 -6.62
C THR A 112 11.71 -9.05 -6.49
N PRO A 113 11.14 -8.10 -5.72
CA PRO A 113 11.69 -6.76 -5.60
C PRO A 113 13.06 -6.78 -4.92
N ARG A 114 14.04 -6.09 -5.51
CA ARG A 114 15.42 -5.95 -4.97
C ARG A 114 15.72 -4.55 -4.46
N THR A 115 14.86 -3.59 -4.78
CA THR A 115 15.02 -2.17 -4.49
C THR A 115 13.75 -1.66 -3.82
N SER A 116 13.91 -0.93 -2.71
CA SER A 116 12.80 -0.26 -2.05
C SER A 116 12.26 0.87 -2.93
N GLY A 117 10.95 1.05 -2.94
CA GLY A 117 10.30 2.15 -3.65
C GLY A 117 8.89 1.80 -4.10
N ASP A 118 8.34 2.67 -4.93
CA ASP A 118 6.99 2.53 -5.42
C ASP A 118 6.94 1.67 -6.66
N TRP A 119 6.17 0.59 -6.59
CA TRP A 119 5.67 -0.07 -7.78
C TRP A 119 4.44 0.67 -8.25
N LYS A 120 4.38 0.97 -9.54
CA LYS A 120 3.30 1.77 -10.13
C LYS A 120 2.59 0.97 -11.19
N VAL A 121 1.29 1.17 -11.31
CA VAL A 121 0.51 0.67 -12.43
C VAL A 121 -0.20 1.82 -13.11
N GLU A 122 -0.18 1.77 -14.43
CA GLU A 122 -0.94 2.65 -15.30
C GLU A 122 -2.01 1.83 -16.03
N PHE A 123 -3.25 2.30 -15.94
CA PHE A 123 -4.39 1.80 -16.70
C PHE A 123 -4.79 2.87 -17.72
N THR A 124 -4.77 2.54 -19.02
CA THR A 124 -5.20 3.47 -20.07
C THR A 124 -6.39 2.90 -20.86
N GLY A 125 -7.15 3.76 -21.54
CA GLY A 125 -8.25 3.32 -22.42
C GLY A 125 -9.43 4.27 -22.43
N GLY A 126 -10.18 4.31 -23.53
CA GLY A 126 -11.38 5.17 -23.65
C GLY A 126 -11.12 6.68 -23.51
N GLY A 127 -9.86 7.13 -23.65
CA GLY A 127 -9.43 8.50 -23.38
C GLY A 127 -9.13 8.81 -21.91
N CYS A 128 -9.13 7.79 -21.04
CA CYS A 128 -8.84 7.87 -19.62
C CYS A 128 -7.46 7.27 -19.29
N THR A 129 -6.82 7.81 -18.25
CA THR A 129 -5.60 7.25 -17.65
C THR A 129 -5.74 7.27 -16.13
N PHE A 130 -5.54 6.12 -15.49
CA PHE A 130 -5.52 6.00 -14.03
C PHE A 130 -4.19 5.43 -13.56
N ASN A 131 -3.62 6.03 -12.52
CA ASN A 131 -2.36 5.61 -11.93
C ASN A 131 -2.57 5.18 -10.48
N LYS A 132 -2.00 4.03 -10.11
CA LYS A 132 -1.96 3.56 -8.72
C LYS A 132 -0.53 3.18 -8.34
N SER A 133 -0.23 3.18 -7.05
CA SER A 133 1.06 2.73 -6.55
C SER A 133 0.93 1.92 -5.28
N ILE A 134 1.92 1.05 -5.08
CA ILE A 134 2.18 0.37 -3.82
C ILE A 134 3.61 0.66 -3.41
N ASN A 135 3.84 0.82 -2.11
CA ASN A 135 5.19 1.03 -1.59
C ASN A 135 5.76 -0.31 -1.10
N VAL A 136 6.92 -0.70 -1.63
CA VAL A 136 7.63 -1.89 -1.16
C VAL A 136 8.93 -1.44 -0.51
N ARG A 137 9.10 -1.75 0.78
CA ARG A 137 10.35 -1.57 1.52
C ARG A 137 11.09 -2.91 1.57
N VAL A 138 12.29 -2.95 1.00
CA VAL A 138 13.16 -4.14 0.96
C VAL A 138 14.25 -4.02 2.02
N ILE A 139 14.30 -4.97 2.95
CA ILE A 139 15.23 -5.01 4.08
C ILE A 139 16.43 -5.87 3.68
N LYS A 140 17.64 -5.28 3.74
CA LYS A 140 18.91 -5.94 3.39
C LYS A 140 19.81 -6.22 4.59
N GLY A 141 19.52 -5.61 5.73
CA GLY A 141 20.33 -5.69 6.93
C GLY A 141 19.53 -5.26 8.15
N GLU A 142 20.23 -5.05 9.26
CA GLU A 142 19.60 -4.51 10.48
C GLU A 142 19.23 -3.04 10.28
N GLU A 143 17.99 -2.71 10.61
CA GLU A 143 17.49 -1.33 10.54
C GLU A 143 16.43 -1.06 11.62
N PRO A 144 16.24 0.21 12.00
CA PRO A 144 15.21 0.58 12.97
C PRO A 144 13.81 0.48 12.38
N TYR A 145 12.87 0.07 13.22
CA TYR A 145 11.44 -0.01 12.95
C TYR A 145 10.67 0.49 14.18
N THR A 146 9.66 1.33 13.97
CA THR A 146 8.83 1.83 15.06
C THR A 146 7.55 1.03 15.15
N ILE A 147 7.31 0.40 16.30
CA ILE A 147 6.02 -0.20 16.62
C ILE A 147 5.23 0.82 17.43
N VAL A 148 4.05 1.17 16.95
CA VAL A 148 3.10 2.03 17.67
C VAL A 148 1.91 1.18 18.09
N ALA A 149 1.72 1.06 19.39
CA ALA A 149 0.61 0.33 19.99
C ALA A 149 -0.42 1.32 20.53
N ASN A 150 -1.70 1.05 20.31
CA ASN A 150 -2.80 1.90 20.75
C ASN A 150 -3.58 1.22 21.87
N GLY A 151 -4.05 1.99 22.85
CA GLY A 151 -4.77 1.45 23.99
C GLY A 151 -4.74 2.39 25.19
N ASN A 152 -4.86 1.80 26.37
CA ASN A 152 -4.74 2.50 27.65
C ASN A 152 -4.30 1.51 28.75
N ILE A 153 -4.06 2.03 29.95
CA ILE A 153 -3.57 1.24 31.08
C ILE A 153 -4.58 0.19 31.59
N ASP A 154 -5.89 0.40 31.39
CA ASP A 154 -6.93 -0.50 31.92
C ASP A 154 -7.05 -1.79 31.09
N ILE A 155 -6.83 -1.72 29.78
CA ILE A 155 -7.00 -2.85 28.85
C ILE A 155 -5.68 -3.36 28.25
N GLY A 156 -4.62 -2.55 28.30
CA GLY A 156 -3.34 -2.79 27.62
C GLY A 156 -3.24 -2.04 26.28
N PHE A 157 -2.03 -2.04 25.71
CA PHE A 157 -1.73 -1.43 24.41
C PHE A 157 -1.53 -2.49 23.34
N PHE A 158 -2.11 -2.31 22.16
CA PHE A 158 -2.16 -3.34 21.12
C PHE A 158 -1.67 -2.81 19.77
N CYS A 159 -0.97 -3.67 19.03
CA CYS A 159 -0.56 -3.42 17.65
C CYS A 159 -0.69 -4.73 16.85
N ASP A 160 -1.49 -4.69 15.79
CA ASP A 160 -1.63 -5.82 14.86
C ASP A 160 -0.86 -5.52 13.57
N ILE A 161 0.19 -6.31 13.33
CA ILE A 161 1.00 -6.24 12.11
C ILE A 161 0.51 -7.33 11.17
N ASN A 162 -0.05 -6.91 10.02
CA ASN A 162 -0.66 -7.80 9.04
C ASN A 162 0.40 -8.68 8.35
N PRO A 163 0.27 -10.01 8.36
CA PRO A 163 1.24 -10.90 7.74
C PRO A 163 1.22 -10.78 6.21
N LYS A 164 0.13 -10.31 5.61
CA LYS A 164 0.04 -10.06 4.15
C LYS A 164 0.94 -8.89 3.70
N SER A 165 1.33 -8.01 4.61
CA SER A 165 2.17 -6.82 4.33
C SER A 165 3.59 -6.94 4.86
N VAL A 166 3.93 -7.99 5.59
CA VAL A 166 5.25 -8.13 6.23
C VAL A 166 5.79 -9.53 5.99
N SER A 167 7.03 -9.61 5.54
CA SER A 167 7.70 -10.89 5.33
C SER A 167 7.70 -11.75 6.59
N ARG A 168 7.50 -13.06 6.39
CA ARG A 168 7.62 -14.07 7.44
C ARG A 168 9.06 -14.23 7.94
N ASN A 169 10.03 -13.90 7.09
CA ASN A 169 11.45 -13.94 7.41
C ASN A 169 11.90 -12.68 8.18
N LEU A 170 11.03 -11.69 8.35
CA LEU A 170 11.37 -10.46 9.05
C LEU A 170 11.17 -10.64 10.57
N ILE A 171 12.26 -10.55 11.30
CA ILE A 171 12.33 -10.78 12.74
C ILE A 171 12.72 -9.50 13.49
N VAL A 172 12.27 -9.41 14.74
CA VAL A 172 12.70 -8.38 15.69
C VAL A 172 13.92 -8.93 16.44
N ALA A 173 15.09 -8.32 16.22
CA ALA A 173 16.33 -8.69 16.90
C ALA A 173 16.40 -8.09 18.31
N ALA A 174 16.03 -6.83 18.44
CA ALA A 174 15.98 -6.10 19.70
C ALA A 174 14.78 -5.17 19.72
N ILE A 175 14.29 -4.86 20.92
CA ILE A 175 13.20 -3.90 21.12
C ILE A 175 13.37 -3.19 22.46
N ARG A 176 13.10 -1.89 22.46
CA ARG A 176 13.07 -1.06 23.66
C ARG A 176 11.87 -0.11 23.67
N SER A 177 11.50 0.34 24.85
CA SER A 177 10.48 1.37 25.00
C SER A 177 11.00 2.70 24.44
N ALA A 178 10.10 3.44 23.80
CA ALA A 178 10.41 4.73 23.22
C ALA A 178 9.28 5.72 23.51
N GLN A 179 9.64 7.00 23.63
CA GLN A 179 8.65 8.06 23.69
C GLN A 179 8.02 8.25 22.30
N CYS A 180 6.69 8.29 22.23
CA CYS A 180 6.01 8.61 20.98
C CYS A 180 6.29 10.06 20.57
N ALA A 181 6.46 10.30 19.27
CA ALA A 181 6.67 11.65 18.76
C ALA A 181 5.50 12.57 19.15
N GLY A 182 5.82 13.72 19.76
CA GLY A 182 4.83 14.70 20.20
C GLY A 182 4.07 14.34 21.49
N VAL A 183 4.43 13.25 22.18
CA VAL A 183 3.82 12.83 23.45
C VAL A 183 4.84 13.00 24.57
N SER A 184 4.51 13.74 25.64
CA SER A 184 5.40 13.96 26.79
C SER A 184 5.49 12.77 27.74
N GLU A 185 4.49 11.88 27.72
CA GLU A 185 4.45 10.69 28.57
C GLU A 185 5.31 9.56 28.00
N TYR A 186 6.04 8.91 28.89
CA TYR A 186 6.90 7.77 28.58
C TYR A 186 6.80 6.77 29.72
N TRP A 187 6.75 5.49 29.37
CA TRP A 187 6.80 4.40 30.32
C TRP A 187 7.93 3.48 29.94
N GLU A 188 8.74 3.11 30.92
CA GLU A 188 10.00 2.42 30.66
C GLU A 188 9.81 0.90 30.56
N ASN A 189 9.07 0.32 31.51
CA ASN A 189 9.03 -1.11 31.73
C ASN A 189 7.69 -1.71 31.24
N TRP A 190 7.76 -2.68 30.34
CA TRP A 190 6.57 -3.28 29.74
C TRP A 190 6.65 -4.80 29.75
N GLY A 191 5.55 -5.46 30.12
CA GLY A 191 5.31 -6.84 29.78
C GLY A 191 4.82 -6.92 28.34
N CYS A 192 5.47 -7.74 27.52
CA CYS A 192 5.06 -7.97 26.14
C CYS A 192 4.51 -9.38 25.97
N LYS A 193 3.37 -9.48 25.28
CA LYS A 193 2.83 -10.74 24.76
C LYS A 193 2.70 -10.64 23.25
N LYS A 194 3.40 -11.51 22.53
CA LYS A 194 3.34 -11.62 21.07
C LYS A 194 2.67 -12.93 20.65
N SER A 195 1.58 -12.83 19.91
CA SER A 195 0.87 -13.97 19.30
C SER A 195 1.03 -13.97 17.77
N ASN A 196 1.07 -15.13 17.15
CA ASN A 196 1.04 -15.26 15.69
C ASN A 196 -0.41 -15.40 15.18
N TRP A 197 -0.62 -15.14 13.89
CA TRP A 197 -1.93 -15.23 13.24
C TRP A 197 -2.38 -16.68 12.97
N ASP A 198 -1.44 -17.62 12.97
CA ASP A 198 -1.68 -19.06 12.77
C ASP A 198 -2.14 -19.79 14.04
N GLY A 199 -2.30 -19.08 15.15
CA GLY A 199 -2.68 -19.66 16.44
C GLY A 199 -1.54 -20.36 17.19
N SER A 200 -0.29 -20.16 16.78
CA SER A 200 0.86 -20.69 17.54
C SER A 200 0.88 -20.15 18.98
N LYS A 201 1.61 -20.85 19.86
CA LYS A 201 1.76 -20.41 21.26
C LYS A 201 2.35 -19.00 21.32
N PRO A 202 1.79 -18.11 22.18
CA PRO A 202 2.32 -16.77 22.34
C PRO A 202 3.68 -16.79 23.03
N ILE A 203 4.50 -15.79 22.70
CA ILE A 203 5.81 -15.52 23.29
C ILE A 203 5.65 -14.37 24.27
N TYR A 204 6.33 -14.46 25.42
CA TYR A 204 6.31 -13.46 26.48
C TYR A 204 7.74 -13.01 26.79
N PHE A 205 7.93 -11.71 26.93
CA PHE A 205 9.20 -11.11 27.34
C PHE A 205 8.95 -9.70 27.89
N ASN A 206 9.94 -9.15 28.59
CA ASN A 206 9.89 -7.79 29.11
C ASN A 206 10.66 -6.84 28.20
N ILE A 207 10.22 -5.59 28.16
CA ILE A 207 10.84 -4.50 27.43
C ILE A 207 11.19 -3.40 28.43
N THR A 208 12.39 -2.85 28.34
CA THR A 208 12.89 -1.75 29.15
C THR A 208 13.33 -0.57 28.26
N SER A 209 13.91 0.48 28.85
CA SER A 209 14.56 1.58 28.11
C SER A 209 15.80 1.14 27.31
N ASP A 210 16.45 0.08 27.79
CA ASP A 210 17.59 -0.56 27.15
C ASP A 210 17.12 -1.57 26.09
N ASP A 211 17.97 -1.81 25.09
CA ASP A 211 17.68 -2.79 24.04
C ASP A 211 17.60 -4.21 24.64
N GLY A 212 16.36 -4.69 24.82
CA GLY A 212 16.08 -6.07 25.20
C GLY A 212 16.14 -6.99 23.98
N SER A 213 16.69 -8.19 24.14
CA SER A 213 16.58 -9.21 23.08
C SER A 213 15.11 -9.59 22.90
N ALA A 214 14.59 -9.43 21.69
CA ALA A 214 13.24 -9.89 21.33
C ALA A 214 13.24 -11.36 20.88
N ASN A 215 14.28 -12.13 21.24
CA ASN A 215 14.45 -13.55 20.90
C ASN A 215 14.24 -13.88 19.41
N PHE A 216 14.58 -12.95 18.51
CA PHE A 216 14.38 -13.12 17.07
C PHE A 216 12.91 -13.44 16.70
N THR A 217 11.97 -12.87 17.43
CA THR A 217 10.53 -13.11 17.22
C THR A 217 10.08 -12.52 15.87
N PRO A 218 9.23 -13.21 15.10
CA PRO A 218 8.66 -12.66 13.86
C PRO A 218 7.93 -11.33 14.08
N LEU A 219 8.16 -10.36 13.19
CA LEU A 219 7.55 -9.03 13.29
C LEU A 219 6.02 -9.11 13.10
N ALA A 220 5.56 -9.86 12.10
CA ALA A 220 4.12 -10.01 11.84
C ALA A 220 3.40 -10.72 13.00
N GLY A 221 2.19 -10.26 13.34
CA GLY A 221 1.39 -10.82 14.42
C GLY A 221 0.72 -9.79 15.30
N ARG A 222 0.18 -10.28 16.42
CA ARG A 222 -0.52 -9.46 17.41
C ARG A 222 0.40 -9.18 18.59
N TRP A 223 0.69 -7.91 18.80
CA TRP A 223 1.52 -7.43 19.88
C TRP A 223 0.64 -6.80 20.95
N ARG A 224 0.82 -7.24 22.20
CA ARG A 224 0.22 -6.62 23.38
C ARG A 224 1.33 -6.17 24.31
N PHE A 225 1.20 -4.95 24.81
CA PHE A 225 2.13 -4.31 25.74
C PHE A 225 1.34 -3.86 26.96
N ASP A 226 1.70 -4.40 28.11
CA ASP A 226 1.11 -4.07 29.40
C ASP A 226 2.16 -3.34 30.23
N PRO A 227 1.86 -2.14 30.76
CA PRO A 227 2.77 -1.45 31.67
C PRO A 227 3.13 -2.38 32.84
N SER A 228 4.42 -2.52 33.10
CA SER A 228 4.95 -3.31 34.22
C SER A 228 5.88 -2.43 35.04
N GLY A 229 6.17 -2.81 36.28
CA GLY A 229 7.15 -2.09 37.11
C GLY A 229 6.80 -0.63 37.40
N LEU A 230 5.99 -0.40 38.44
CA LEU A 230 6.27 0.42 39.63
C LEU A 230 4.96 0.56 40.43
N GLY A 231 4.98 0.12 41.69
CA GLY A 231 3.85 0.22 42.61
C GLY A 231 3.53 1.68 42.92
N GLY A 232 2.30 2.10 42.63
CA GLY A 232 1.81 3.45 42.89
C GLY A 232 0.72 3.85 41.88
N THR A 233 -0.15 4.77 42.27
CA THR A 233 -1.22 5.36 41.44
C THR A 233 -0.64 6.27 40.35
N TYR A 234 0.08 5.71 39.39
CA TYR A 234 0.50 6.43 38.18
C TYR A 234 -0.55 6.27 37.10
N THR A 235 -1.02 7.39 36.55
CA THR A 235 -1.96 7.43 35.43
C THR A 235 -1.20 7.69 34.14
N TYR A 236 -0.98 6.65 33.34
CA TYR A 236 -0.57 6.83 31.93
C TYR A 236 -1.82 7.21 31.13
N SER A 237 -1.86 8.45 30.62
CA SER A 237 -3.05 9.03 29.98
C SER A 237 -2.98 9.02 28.45
N ALA A 238 -1.78 8.81 27.90
CA ALA A 238 -1.57 8.67 26.47
C ALA A 238 -2.29 7.43 25.91
N LYS A 239 -2.87 7.62 24.71
CA LYS A 239 -3.60 6.58 23.98
C LYS A 239 -2.70 5.67 23.13
N SER A 240 -1.41 5.99 23.07
CA SER A 240 -0.44 5.27 22.27
C SER A 240 0.86 5.10 23.05
N ALA A 241 1.49 3.95 22.88
CA ALA A 241 2.82 3.62 23.36
C ALA A 241 3.70 3.26 22.17
N CYS A 242 4.96 3.69 22.20
CA CYS A 242 5.90 3.49 21.10
C CYS A 242 7.07 2.63 21.53
N PHE A 243 7.56 1.82 20.60
CA PHE A 243 8.69 0.95 20.79
C PHE A 243 9.62 1.08 19.60
N LEU A 244 10.92 1.18 19.87
CA LEU A 244 11.93 1.13 18.85
C LEU A 244 12.44 -0.31 18.75
N ALA A 245 12.14 -0.95 17.63
CA ALA A 245 12.60 -2.27 17.28
C ALA A 245 13.80 -2.16 16.32
N THR A 246 14.75 -3.07 16.46
CA THR A 246 15.73 -3.38 15.40
C THR A 246 15.21 -4.61 14.67
N ILE A 247 14.86 -4.44 13.39
CA ILE A 247 14.40 -5.53 12.53
C ILE A 247 15.51 -5.98 11.61
N ARG A 248 15.45 -7.25 11.21
CA ARG A 248 16.32 -7.80 10.18
C ARG A 248 15.68 -9.02 9.55
N CYS A 249 16.22 -9.42 8.43
CA CYS A 249 15.91 -10.71 7.85
C CYS A 249 16.57 -11.81 8.64
N GLU A 250 15.80 -12.82 9.04
CA GLU A 250 16.32 -14.10 9.47
C GLU A 250 17.25 -14.60 8.36
N LYS A 251 18.45 -15.06 8.72
CA LYS A 251 19.44 -15.51 7.73
C LYS A 251 18.79 -16.60 6.88
N SER A 252 18.39 -16.26 5.66
CA SER A 252 18.43 -17.24 4.59
C SER A 252 19.92 -17.48 4.35
N ASP A 253 20.35 -18.73 4.37
CA ASP A 253 21.66 -19.05 3.82
C ASP A 253 21.62 -18.63 2.35
N ILE A 254 22.09 -17.41 2.07
CA ILE A 254 22.33 -16.94 0.72
C ILE A 254 23.51 -17.78 0.23
N TYR A 255 23.20 -18.92 -0.38
CA TYR A 255 24.13 -19.50 -1.34
C TYR A 255 24.47 -18.40 -2.34
N PRO A 256 25.74 -18.06 -2.55
CA PRO A 256 26.10 -17.13 -3.60
C PRO A 256 25.52 -17.67 -4.90
N THR A 257 24.74 -16.84 -5.59
CA THR A 257 24.21 -17.13 -6.92
C THR A 257 25.37 -17.67 -7.76
N PRO A 258 25.30 -18.90 -8.30
CA PRO A 258 26.39 -19.42 -9.11
C PRO A 258 26.61 -18.44 -10.27
N THR A 259 27.82 -17.89 -10.35
CA THR A 259 28.25 -17.09 -11.49
C THR A 259 27.96 -17.92 -12.75
N PRO A 260 27.19 -17.40 -13.73
CA PRO A 260 26.91 -18.17 -14.93
C PRO A 260 28.24 -18.51 -15.61
N THR A 261 28.51 -19.80 -15.71
CA THR A 261 29.66 -20.32 -16.47
C THR A 261 29.50 -19.83 -17.92
N PRO A 262 30.49 -19.12 -18.49
CA PRO A 262 30.43 -18.74 -19.89
C PRO A 262 30.30 -20.00 -20.74
N TRP A 263 29.38 -19.99 -21.70
CA TRP A 263 29.29 -21.05 -22.71
C TRP A 263 30.65 -21.20 -23.41
N PRO A 264 31.13 -22.43 -23.67
CA PRO A 264 32.36 -22.62 -24.42
C PRO A 264 32.20 -22.00 -25.80
N THR A 265 32.98 -20.96 -26.07
CA THR A 265 33.13 -20.37 -27.40
C THR A 265 33.67 -21.47 -28.32
N ARG A 266 32.86 -21.86 -29.32
CA ARG A 266 33.40 -22.61 -30.46
C ARG A 266 34.48 -21.74 -31.10
N LYS A 267 35.71 -22.22 -31.09
CA LYS A 267 36.81 -21.65 -31.87
C LYS A 267 36.52 -21.82 -33.37
N PRO A 268 37.01 -20.88 -34.21
CA PRO A 268 36.76 -20.86 -35.65
C PRO A 268 37.20 -22.13 -36.37
#